data_AF-A0A9E4FTC5-F1
#
_entry.id   AF-A0A9E4FTC5-F1
#
_cell.length_a   1.000
_cell.length_b   1.000
_cell.length_c   1.000
_cell.angle_alpha   90.00
_cell.angle_beta   90.00
_cell.angle_gamma   90.00
#
_symmetry.space_group_name_H-M   'P 1'
#
loop_
_entity.id
_entity.type
_entity.pdbx_description
1 polymer ?
#
loop_
_entity_poly.entity_id
_entity_poly.type
_entity_poly.pdbx_seq_one_letter_code
_entity_poly.pdbx_strand_id
1 'polypeptide(L)'
;MLYIDPNGATRSVSLVEAFFNPAFVREHGIAGLLLGLSSQQAQHLDLHIIDQVRNLLFVDPPASGVRDLAAINIHRSRDHDVPSYNNVRRAYGLTPVQSFADVSSDPAGQANLTQAYGGDIDRLELWPGGLAEDHLPGAMLGETFHAIVADQFRRLRDGDRFWCENDPYFLAHPALLDRIRSVTLADVIRRNTHLDHQLPNNVFQRSNAPGSHSYQAVRVHPRAVDRSQRPSTRHRYPVAEPVVAAAERRARPSANARYVSVVQQTFER
;
A
#
# COMPACT_ATOMS: atom_id res chain seq x y z
N MET A 1 7.83 11.04 -6.00
CA MET A 1 8.93 10.47 -5.19
C MET A 1 10.19 11.26 -5.46
N LEU A 2 10.86 11.74 -4.42
CA LEU A 2 12.15 12.39 -4.53
C LEU A 2 13.28 11.36 -4.71
N TYR A 3 14.32 11.74 -5.42
CA TYR A 3 15.58 11.01 -5.51
C TYR A 3 16.76 11.96 -5.72
N ILE A 4 17.97 11.49 -5.42
CA ILE A 4 19.21 12.21 -5.72
C ILE A 4 19.81 11.61 -6.99
N ASP A 5 20.01 12.43 -8.03
CA ASP A 5 20.62 11.97 -9.28
C ASP A 5 22.14 11.76 -9.12
N PRO A 6 22.83 11.10 -10.10
CA PRO A 6 24.27 10.86 -10.01
C PRO A 6 25.15 12.11 -9.90
N ASN A 7 24.61 13.29 -10.23
CA ASN A 7 25.29 14.57 -10.10
C ASN A 7 25.05 15.22 -8.71
N GLY A 8 24.34 14.54 -7.82
CA GLY A 8 24.00 15.02 -6.48
C GLY A 8 22.80 15.96 -6.45
N ALA A 9 22.09 16.17 -7.56
CA ALA A 9 20.94 17.06 -7.59
C ALA A 9 19.66 16.32 -7.17
N THR A 10 18.82 17.00 -6.39
CA THR A 10 17.51 16.46 -6.02
C THR A 10 16.53 16.59 -7.18
N ARG A 11 15.93 15.47 -7.53
CA ARG A 11 14.94 15.32 -8.60
C ARG A 11 13.69 14.66 -8.05
N SER A 12 12.64 14.65 -8.85
CA SER A 12 11.40 13.96 -8.53
C SER A 12 10.90 13.18 -9.74
N VAL A 13 10.40 11.97 -9.50
CA VAL A 13 9.60 11.21 -10.45
C VAL A 13 8.16 11.15 -9.94
N SER A 14 7.17 11.29 -10.82
CA SER A 14 5.78 11.09 -10.42
C SER A 14 5.54 9.61 -10.09
N LEU A 15 4.54 9.32 -9.24
CA LEU A 15 4.17 7.95 -8.95
C LEU A 15 3.63 7.23 -10.20
N VAL A 16 2.91 7.94 -11.07
CA VAL A 16 2.40 7.40 -12.33
C VAL A 16 3.55 6.92 -13.23
N GLU A 17 4.61 7.73 -13.39
CA GLU A 17 5.80 7.36 -14.20
C GLU A 17 6.63 6.25 -13.56
N ALA A 18 6.53 6.06 -12.24
CA ALA A 18 7.24 5.04 -11.50
C ALA A 18 6.57 3.66 -11.57
N PHE A 19 5.27 3.59 -11.87
CA PHE A 19 4.56 2.30 -11.95
C PHE A 19 5.15 1.41 -13.03
N PHE A 20 5.51 0.17 -12.64
CA PHE A 20 6.05 -0.86 -13.54
C PHE A 20 7.23 -0.39 -14.41
N ASN A 21 8.04 0.55 -13.92
CA ASN A 21 9.16 1.11 -14.65
C ASN A 21 10.53 0.64 -14.09
N PRO A 22 10.99 -0.59 -14.41
CA PRO A 22 12.30 -1.07 -13.97
C PRO A 22 13.46 -0.33 -14.68
N ALA A 23 13.20 0.32 -15.83
CA ALA A 23 14.21 1.09 -16.53
C ALA A 23 14.73 2.25 -15.68
N PHE A 24 13.85 2.90 -14.93
CA PHE A 24 14.20 3.98 -14.00
C PHE A 24 15.24 3.54 -12.96
N VAL A 25 15.09 2.35 -12.37
CA VAL A 25 16.06 1.81 -11.40
C VAL A 25 17.38 1.44 -12.08
N ARG A 26 17.34 0.91 -13.32
CA ARG A 26 18.56 0.61 -14.09
C ARG A 26 19.35 1.87 -14.43
N GLU A 27 18.66 2.98 -14.71
CA GLU A 27 19.28 4.25 -15.10
C GLU A 27 19.85 5.01 -13.88
N HIS A 28 19.10 5.07 -12.78
CA HIS A 28 19.47 5.91 -11.63
C HIS A 28 20.11 5.14 -10.46
N GLY A 29 20.10 3.80 -10.51
CA GLY A 29 20.52 2.96 -9.39
C GLY A 29 19.61 3.10 -8.16
N ILE A 30 19.95 2.41 -7.07
CA ILE A 30 19.14 2.40 -5.84
C ILE A 30 19.58 3.42 -4.78
N ALA A 31 20.85 3.83 -4.78
CA ALA A 31 21.39 4.70 -3.74
C ALA A 31 20.68 6.06 -3.71
N GLY A 32 20.60 6.75 -4.84
CA GLY A 32 19.89 8.03 -4.96
C GLY A 32 18.41 7.96 -4.60
N LEU A 33 17.76 6.82 -4.90
CA LEU A 33 16.36 6.55 -4.55
C LEU A 33 16.19 6.40 -3.04
N LEU A 34 16.99 5.54 -2.40
CA LEU A 34 16.91 5.27 -0.96
C LEU A 34 17.22 6.54 -0.15
N LEU A 35 18.16 7.37 -0.61
CA LEU A 35 18.44 8.66 0.02
C LEU A 35 17.28 9.65 -0.14
N GLY A 36 16.62 9.66 -1.31
CA GLY A 36 15.40 10.45 -1.51
C GLY A 36 14.24 9.99 -0.61
N LEU A 37 14.03 8.66 -0.51
CA LEU A 37 13.02 8.04 0.34
C LEU A 37 13.22 8.36 1.82
N SER A 38 14.46 8.33 2.33
CA SER A 38 14.75 8.66 3.72
C SER A 38 14.65 10.16 4.04
N SER A 39 14.63 11.02 3.01
CA SER A 39 14.65 12.48 3.16
C SER A 39 13.29 13.14 2.96
N GLN A 40 12.37 12.46 2.27
CA GLN A 40 11.02 12.98 2.01
C GLN A 40 10.04 12.57 3.11
N GLN A 41 9.06 13.44 3.37
CA GLN A 41 7.96 13.12 4.27
C GLN A 41 6.90 12.28 3.53
N ALA A 42 6.45 11.20 4.18
CA ALA A 42 5.31 10.43 3.69
C ALA A 42 4.01 11.26 3.78
N GLN A 43 3.03 10.95 2.91
CA GLN A 43 1.69 11.52 3.05
C GLN A 43 1.03 11.02 4.34
N HIS A 44 0.09 11.81 4.86
CA HIS A 44 -0.68 11.44 6.02
C HIS A 44 -1.63 10.27 5.70
N LEU A 45 -1.96 9.46 6.73
CA LEU A 45 -2.92 8.36 6.60
C LEU A 45 -4.29 8.89 7.02
N ASP A 46 -5.11 9.22 6.04
CA ASP A 46 -6.46 9.77 6.23
C ASP A 46 -7.37 9.45 5.04
N LEU A 47 -8.56 10.06 4.99
CA LEU A 47 -9.56 9.88 3.94
C LEU A 47 -9.13 10.44 2.56
N HIS A 48 -8.05 11.23 2.48
CA HIS A 48 -7.58 11.85 1.25
C HIS A 48 -6.57 10.96 0.55
N ILE A 49 -6.82 10.74 -0.73
CA ILE A 49 -6.02 9.85 -1.57
C ILE A 49 -5.60 10.64 -2.80
N ILE A 50 -4.30 10.63 -3.08
CA ILE A 50 -3.73 11.38 -4.20
C ILE A 50 -4.29 10.90 -5.54
N ASP A 51 -4.46 11.85 -6.47
CA ASP A 51 -4.99 11.58 -7.82
C ASP A 51 -4.23 10.48 -8.56
N GLN A 52 -2.93 10.33 -8.28
CA GLN A 52 -2.09 9.34 -8.96
C GLN A 52 -2.48 7.88 -8.67
N VAL A 53 -3.16 7.61 -7.55
CA VAL A 53 -3.73 6.28 -7.26
C VAL A 53 -5.26 6.27 -7.26
N ARG A 54 -5.92 7.43 -7.10
CA ARG A 54 -7.38 7.53 -7.19
C ARG A 54 -7.89 7.63 -8.62
N ASN A 55 -7.16 8.32 -9.50
CA ASN A 55 -7.63 8.68 -10.84
C ASN A 55 -6.66 8.22 -11.94
N LEU A 56 -5.52 7.61 -11.60
CA LEU A 56 -4.46 7.26 -12.55
C LEU A 56 -3.72 5.97 -12.13
N LEU A 57 -4.38 5.06 -11.41
CA LEU A 57 -3.72 3.82 -11.00
C LEU A 57 -3.41 2.98 -12.24
N PHE A 58 -2.11 2.77 -12.50
CA PHE A 58 -1.58 1.94 -13.57
C PHE A 58 -2.08 2.31 -14.98
N VAL A 59 -1.68 3.50 -15.44
CA VAL A 59 -1.90 3.96 -16.82
C VAL A 59 -0.86 3.35 -17.75
N ASP A 60 -1.01 2.07 -18.16
CA ASP A 60 -0.44 1.49 -19.41
C ASP A 60 -0.77 -0.03 -19.55
N PRO A 61 -1.00 -0.60 -20.77
CA PRO A 61 -1.30 0.01 -22.07
C PRO A 61 -2.78 0.44 -22.19
N PRO A 62 -3.20 1.07 -23.32
CA PRO A 62 -4.54 1.67 -23.53
C PRO A 62 -5.75 0.75 -23.28
N ALA A 63 -5.54 -0.55 -23.13
CA ALA A 63 -6.60 -1.55 -23.00
C ALA A 63 -7.19 -1.64 -21.58
N SER A 64 -6.46 -1.25 -20.52
CA SER A 64 -6.91 -1.49 -19.13
C SER A 64 -7.67 -0.34 -18.47
N GLY A 65 -7.78 0.81 -19.14
CA GLY A 65 -8.46 1.98 -18.60
C GLY A 65 -7.77 2.58 -17.37
N VAL A 66 -8.27 3.74 -16.95
CA VAL A 66 -7.91 4.37 -15.69
C VAL A 66 -8.51 3.57 -14.54
N ARG A 67 -7.74 3.28 -13.49
CA ARG A 67 -8.22 2.62 -12.28
C ARG A 67 -8.18 3.54 -11.07
N ASP A 68 -9.10 3.30 -10.14
CA ASP A 68 -9.21 3.99 -8.85
C ASP A 68 -8.90 2.98 -7.73
N LEU A 69 -7.78 3.17 -7.04
CA LEU A 69 -7.36 2.30 -5.95
C LEU A 69 -8.32 2.34 -4.77
N ALA A 70 -8.93 3.50 -4.47
CA ALA A 70 -9.88 3.64 -3.39
C ALA A 70 -11.17 2.86 -3.73
N ALA A 71 -11.67 3.02 -4.96
CA ALA A 71 -12.81 2.24 -5.43
C ALA A 71 -12.52 0.73 -5.40
N ILE A 72 -11.33 0.31 -5.85
CA ILE A 72 -10.89 -1.10 -5.78
C ILE A 72 -10.87 -1.60 -4.33
N ASN A 73 -10.35 -0.81 -3.38
CA ASN A 73 -10.32 -1.20 -1.97
C ASN A 73 -11.74 -1.40 -1.40
N ILE A 74 -12.67 -0.50 -1.70
CA ILE A 74 -14.07 -0.64 -1.29
C ILE A 74 -14.71 -1.88 -1.92
N HIS A 75 -14.53 -2.09 -3.23
CA HIS A 75 -15.09 -3.27 -3.90
C HIS A 75 -14.51 -4.57 -3.35
N ARG A 76 -13.20 -4.61 -3.09
CA ARG A 76 -12.53 -5.75 -2.47
C ARG A 76 -13.00 -6.01 -1.05
N SER A 77 -13.27 -4.95 -0.27
CA SER A 77 -13.88 -5.07 1.06
C SER A 77 -15.24 -5.78 0.98
N ARG A 78 -16.07 -5.41 0.00
CA ARG A 78 -17.40 -6.02 -0.22
C ARG A 78 -17.31 -7.44 -0.77
N ASP A 79 -16.39 -7.69 -1.71
CA ASP A 79 -16.13 -9.01 -2.28
C ASP A 79 -15.67 -10.01 -1.21
N HIS A 80 -14.86 -9.55 -0.26
CA HIS A 80 -14.39 -10.36 0.87
C HIS A 80 -15.37 -10.37 2.06
N ASP A 81 -16.56 -9.76 1.92
CA ASP A 81 -17.57 -9.62 2.97
C ASP A 81 -16.99 -9.11 4.30
N VAL A 82 -16.11 -8.11 4.22
CA VAL A 82 -15.53 -7.48 5.41
C VAL A 82 -16.66 -6.82 6.21
N PRO A 83 -16.81 -7.13 7.51
CA PRO A 83 -17.88 -6.56 8.32
C PRO A 83 -17.81 -5.03 8.41
N SER A 84 -18.96 -4.41 8.73
CA SER A 84 -19.01 -2.95 8.95
C SER A 84 -18.09 -2.51 10.09
N TYR A 85 -17.71 -1.24 10.06
CA TYR A 85 -16.83 -0.61 11.03
C TYR A 85 -17.24 -0.90 12.48
N ASN A 86 -18.52 -0.68 12.84
CA ASN A 86 -19.01 -0.96 14.19
C ASN A 86 -19.02 -2.45 14.55
N ASN A 87 -19.26 -3.35 13.60
CA ASN A 87 -19.17 -4.79 13.84
C ASN A 87 -17.73 -5.22 14.12
N VAL A 88 -16.76 -4.65 13.40
CA VAL A 88 -15.34 -4.91 13.63
C VAL A 88 -14.91 -4.34 14.99
N ARG A 89 -15.33 -3.12 15.35
CA ARG A 89 -15.08 -2.56 16.68
C ARG A 89 -15.56 -3.51 17.78
N ARG A 90 -16.80 -4.00 17.70
CA ARG A 90 -17.34 -5.00 18.65
C ARG A 90 -16.50 -6.29 18.69
N ALA A 91 -16.07 -6.80 17.54
CA ALA A 91 -15.26 -8.02 17.46
C ALA A 91 -13.89 -7.87 18.16
N TYR A 92 -13.33 -6.66 18.16
CA TYR A 92 -12.10 -6.32 18.89
C TYR A 92 -12.36 -5.83 20.34
N GLY A 93 -13.60 -5.90 20.82
CA GLY A 93 -13.96 -5.44 22.17
C GLY A 93 -13.98 -3.92 22.35
N LEU A 94 -13.97 -3.16 21.24
CA LEU A 94 -14.04 -1.71 21.23
C LEU A 94 -15.50 -1.24 21.26
N THR A 95 -15.75 -0.10 21.89
CA THR A 95 -17.08 0.52 21.96
C THR A 95 -17.54 0.94 20.56
N PRO A 96 -18.72 0.51 20.08
CA PRO A 96 -19.25 1.00 18.80
C PRO A 96 -19.58 2.49 18.89
N VAL A 97 -19.27 3.23 17.83
CA VAL A 97 -19.57 4.67 17.73
C VAL A 97 -21.04 4.90 17.39
N GLN A 98 -21.58 6.06 17.75
CA GLN A 98 -22.99 6.40 17.55
C GLN A 98 -23.20 7.41 16.42
N SER A 99 -22.15 8.08 15.99
CA SER A 99 -22.19 9.10 14.93
C SER A 99 -20.85 9.21 14.20
N PHE A 100 -20.85 9.87 13.03
CA PHE A 100 -19.60 10.18 12.33
C PHE A 100 -18.70 11.16 13.09
N ALA A 101 -19.28 11.99 13.98
CA ALA A 101 -18.52 12.89 14.85
C ALA A 101 -17.73 12.14 15.94
N ASP A 102 -18.14 10.93 16.29
CA ASP A 102 -17.38 10.07 17.20
C ASP A 102 -16.20 9.37 16.51
N VAL A 103 -16.15 9.38 15.17
CA VAL A 103 -15.09 8.74 14.39
C VAL A 103 -13.91 9.68 14.20
N SER A 104 -14.17 10.92 13.77
CA SER A 104 -13.12 11.85 13.33
C SER A 104 -13.36 13.24 13.89
N SER A 105 -12.31 13.97 14.22
CA SER A 105 -12.37 15.40 14.56
C SER A 105 -12.48 16.33 13.34
N ASP A 106 -12.25 15.82 12.11
CA ASP A 106 -12.31 16.60 10.86
C ASP A 106 -13.76 16.80 10.38
N PRO A 107 -14.31 18.03 10.40
CA PRO A 107 -15.68 18.29 9.96
C PRO A 107 -15.92 17.96 8.48
N ALA A 108 -14.90 18.10 7.62
CA ALA A 108 -15.04 17.78 6.20
C ALA A 108 -15.17 16.26 5.99
N GLY A 109 -14.31 15.48 6.66
CA GLY A 109 -14.41 14.02 6.72
C GLY A 109 -15.77 13.55 7.24
N GLN A 110 -16.25 14.10 8.34
CA GLN A 110 -17.57 13.79 8.91
C GLN A 110 -18.70 14.03 7.89
N ALA A 111 -18.72 15.19 7.24
CA ALA A 111 -19.74 15.54 6.26
C ALA A 111 -19.72 14.60 5.04
N ASN A 112 -18.52 14.30 4.53
CA ASN A 112 -18.34 13.39 3.39
C ASN A 112 -18.81 11.97 3.72
N LEU A 113 -18.48 11.45 4.90
CA LEU A 113 -18.94 10.13 5.34
C LEU A 113 -20.45 10.11 5.57
N THR A 114 -21.00 11.14 6.21
CA THR A 114 -22.44 11.29 6.40
C THR A 114 -23.18 11.24 5.07
N GLN A 115 -22.70 11.98 4.06
CA GLN A 115 -23.27 11.96 2.73
C GLN A 115 -23.14 10.59 2.06
N ALA A 116 -21.96 9.96 2.13
CA ALA A 116 -21.68 8.70 1.46
C ALA A 116 -22.50 7.52 2.03
N TYR A 117 -22.77 7.53 3.33
CA TYR A 117 -23.46 6.44 4.04
C TYR A 117 -24.90 6.79 4.45
N GLY A 118 -25.44 7.93 3.98
CA GLY A 118 -26.82 8.33 4.22
C GLY A 118 -27.14 8.66 5.69
N GLY A 119 -26.14 9.11 6.44
CA GLY A 119 -26.27 9.40 7.88
C GLY A 119 -26.31 8.16 8.78
N ASP A 120 -26.23 6.95 8.23
CA ASP A 120 -26.27 5.72 9.00
C ASP A 120 -24.86 5.23 9.35
N ILE A 121 -24.48 5.38 10.62
CA ILE A 121 -23.15 5.03 11.12
C ILE A 121 -22.89 3.51 11.07
N ASP A 122 -23.91 2.67 11.20
CA ASP A 122 -23.74 1.22 11.20
C ASP A 122 -23.48 0.65 9.79
N ARG A 123 -23.70 1.46 8.75
CA ARG A 123 -23.34 1.16 7.35
C ARG A 123 -21.92 1.56 6.97
N LEU A 124 -21.20 2.27 7.83
CA LEU A 124 -19.82 2.68 7.57
C LEU A 124 -18.95 1.43 7.36
N GLU A 125 -18.27 1.36 6.22
CA GLU A 125 -17.37 0.27 5.89
C GLU A 125 -16.07 0.40 6.69
N LEU A 126 -15.45 -0.74 7.03
CA LEU A 126 -14.25 -0.76 7.88
C LEU A 126 -13.13 0.13 7.32
N TRP A 127 -12.84 0.03 6.02
CA TRP A 127 -11.68 0.72 5.43
C TRP A 127 -11.75 2.25 5.55
N PRO A 128 -12.81 2.94 5.08
CA PRO A 128 -12.94 4.38 5.28
C PRO A 128 -13.15 4.74 6.76
N GLY A 129 -13.82 3.90 7.55
CA GLY A 129 -14.00 4.16 8.98
C GLY A 129 -12.67 4.21 9.74
N GLY A 130 -11.80 3.22 9.56
CA GLY A 130 -10.48 3.21 10.20
C GLY A 130 -9.49 4.24 9.67
N LEU A 131 -9.63 4.68 8.40
CA LEU A 131 -8.87 5.82 7.87
C LEU A 131 -9.34 7.17 8.41
N ALA A 132 -10.60 7.27 8.82
CA ALA A 132 -11.18 8.50 9.35
C ALA A 132 -10.87 8.74 10.82
N GLU A 133 -10.52 7.68 11.57
CA GLU A 133 -10.21 7.80 12.99
C GLU A 133 -9.06 8.77 13.26
N ASP A 134 -9.23 9.62 14.28
CA ASP A 134 -8.14 10.42 14.80
C ASP A 134 -7.01 9.50 15.30
N HIS A 135 -5.76 9.86 15.00
CA HIS A 135 -4.62 9.02 15.34
C HIS A 135 -4.37 8.98 16.85
N LEU A 136 -4.00 7.81 17.36
CA LEU A 136 -3.55 7.69 18.74
C LEU A 136 -2.25 8.50 18.97
N PRO A 137 -1.99 9.00 20.18
CA PRO A 137 -0.76 9.75 20.48
C PRO A 137 0.51 8.97 20.09
N GLY A 138 1.30 9.57 19.19
CA GLY A 138 2.54 8.95 18.69
C GLY A 138 2.35 7.81 17.67
N ALA A 139 1.11 7.56 17.23
CA ALA A 139 0.80 6.58 16.19
C ALA A 139 0.39 7.25 14.88
N MET A 140 0.30 6.43 13.82
CA MET A 140 -0.23 6.84 12.50
C MET A 140 -1.63 6.26 12.23
N LEU A 141 -2.24 5.62 13.24
CA LEU A 141 -3.51 4.90 13.13
C LEU A 141 -4.40 5.30 14.30
N GLY A 142 -5.70 5.32 14.06
CA GLY A 142 -6.71 5.37 15.10
C GLY A 142 -6.88 4.03 15.82
N GLU A 143 -7.79 4.01 16.79
CA GLU A 143 -8.03 2.90 17.71
C GLU A 143 -8.33 1.57 17.01
N THR A 144 -9.22 1.55 16.02
CA THR A 144 -9.67 0.33 15.33
C THR A 144 -8.54 -0.27 14.51
N PHE A 145 -7.89 0.52 13.66
CA PHE A 145 -6.78 0.02 12.86
C PHE A 145 -5.56 -0.32 13.69
N HIS A 146 -5.30 0.41 14.79
CA HIS A 146 -4.26 0.04 15.75
C HIS A 146 -4.54 -1.35 16.34
N ALA A 147 -5.77 -1.62 16.79
CA ALA A 147 -6.14 -2.92 17.36
C ALA A 147 -5.94 -4.08 16.36
N ILE A 148 -6.40 -3.90 15.11
CA ILE A 148 -6.26 -4.89 14.03
C ILE A 148 -4.78 -5.17 13.73
N VAL A 149 -4.01 -4.10 13.51
CA VAL A 149 -2.58 -4.21 13.16
C VAL A 149 -1.80 -4.84 14.31
N ALA A 150 -2.02 -4.39 15.55
CA ALA A 150 -1.34 -4.92 16.72
C ALA A 150 -1.66 -6.40 16.97
N ASP A 151 -2.93 -6.82 16.84
CA ASP A 151 -3.31 -8.23 16.97
C ASP A 151 -2.64 -9.09 15.88
N GLN A 152 -2.71 -8.66 14.62
CA GLN A 152 -2.12 -9.40 13.51
C GLN A 152 -0.59 -9.55 13.65
N PHE A 153 0.13 -8.46 13.97
CA PHE A 153 1.59 -8.52 14.15
C PHE A 153 1.98 -9.34 15.39
N ARG A 154 1.20 -9.28 16.48
CA ARG A 154 1.43 -10.12 17.66
C ARG A 154 1.28 -11.60 17.33
N ARG A 155 0.20 -11.99 16.64
CA ARG A 155 -0.01 -13.39 16.23
C ARG A 155 1.07 -13.90 15.29
N LEU A 156 1.52 -13.08 14.33
CA LEU A 156 2.62 -13.45 13.44
C LEU A 156 3.92 -13.69 14.22
N ARG A 157 4.27 -12.79 15.15
CA ARG A 157 5.46 -12.91 15.98
C ARG A 157 5.38 -14.12 16.92
N ASP A 158 4.31 -14.23 17.69
CA ASP A 158 4.17 -15.23 18.75
C ASP A 158 3.91 -16.63 18.18
N GLY A 159 3.26 -16.71 17.00
CA GLY A 159 2.97 -17.97 16.31
C GLY A 159 4.10 -18.47 15.41
N ASP A 160 5.12 -17.65 15.12
CA ASP A 160 6.25 -18.06 14.31
C ASP A 160 7.32 -18.76 15.17
N ARG A 161 7.46 -20.07 14.97
CA ARG A 161 8.49 -20.90 15.59
C ARG A 161 9.91 -20.44 15.24
N PHE A 162 10.08 -19.80 14.08
CA PHE A 162 11.36 -19.30 13.58
C PHE A 162 11.56 -17.81 13.86
N TRP A 163 10.66 -17.16 14.59
CA TRP A 163 10.91 -15.83 15.11
C TRP A 163 12.17 -15.85 15.96
N CYS A 164 13.11 -14.94 15.72
CA CYS A 164 14.45 -15.00 16.31
C CYS A 164 14.44 -14.95 17.84
N GLU A 165 13.41 -14.36 18.47
CA GLU A 165 13.27 -14.34 19.93
C GLU A 165 12.54 -15.57 20.51
N ASN A 166 12.00 -16.43 19.64
CA ASN A 166 11.36 -17.70 20.02
C ASN A 166 12.23 -18.92 19.66
N ASP A 167 13.16 -18.77 18.71
CA ASP A 167 13.96 -19.86 18.18
C ASP A 167 15.02 -20.35 19.21
N PRO A 168 15.06 -21.66 19.54
CA PRO A 168 15.99 -22.20 20.53
C PRO A 168 17.47 -21.95 20.25
N TYR A 169 17.87 -21.87 18.97
CA TYR A 169 19.25 -21.58 18.60
C TYR A 169 19.61 -20.15 19.03
N PHE A 170 18.79 -19.15 18.72
CA PHE A 170 19.08 -17.76 19.09
C PHE A 170 18.98 -17.53 20.59
N LEU A 171 18.05 -18.19 21.28
CA LEU A 171 17.95 -18.15 22.74
C LEU A 171 19.21 -18.72 23.43
N ALA A 172 19.84 -19.75 22.85
CA ALA A 172 21.11 -20.28 23.32
C ALA A 172 22.33 -19.40 22.97
N HIS A 173 22.16 -18.38 22.10
CA HIS A 173 23.23 -17.50 21.62
C HIS A 173 22.85 -16.01 21.76
N PRO A 174 22.75 -15.48 23.00
CA PRO A 174 22.26 -14.11 23.25
C PRO A 174 23.07 -13.02 22.55
N ALA A 175 24.39 -13.20 22.37
CA ALA A 175 25.23 -12.25 21.63
C ALA A 175 24.82 -12.12 20.15
N LEU A 176 24.29 -13.19 19.53
CA LEU A 176 23.73 -13.12 18.18
C LEU A 176 22.41 -12.36 18.17
N LEU A 177 21.56 -12.59 19.19
CA LEU A 177 20.29 -11.89 19.32
C LEU A 177 20.48 -10.39 19.53
N ASP A 178 21.43 -10.00 20.40
CA ASP A 178 21.79 -8.60 20.62
C ASP A 178 22.30 -7.94 19.33
N ARG A 179 23.12 -8.67 18.55
CA ARG A 179 23.57 -8.20 17.24
C ARG A 179 22.43 -8.02 16.26
N ILE A 180 21.43 -8.90 16.25
CA ILE A 180 20.23 -8.75 15.39
C ILE A 180 19.45 -7.51 15.81
N ARG A 181 19.20 -7.33 17.12
CA ARG A 181 18.46 -6.19 17.67
C ARG A 181 19.14 -4.85 17.40
N SER A 182 20.47 -4.82 17.29
CA SER A 182 21.21 -3.61 17.01
C SER A 182 21.22 -3.21 15.52
N VAL A 183 20.76 -4.06 14.60
CA VAL A 183 20.74 -3.72 13.17
C VAL A 183 19.60 -2.75 12.86
N THR A 184 19.95 -1.60 12.30
CA THR A 184 18.98 -0.64 11.76
C THR A 184 18.79 -0.82 10.26
N LEU A 185 17.68 -0.32 9.71
CA LEU A 185 17.51 -0.26 8.25
C LEU A 185 18.58 0.64 7.59
N ALA A 186 19.07 1.67 8.30
CA ALA A 186 20.19 2.48 7.84
C ALA A 186 21.44 1.61 7.62
N ASP A 187 21.79 0.73 8.57
CA ASP A 187 22.95 -0.16 8.43
C ASP A 187 22.82 -1.10 7.22
N VAL A 188 21.62 -1.61 6.96
CA VAL A 188 21.36 -2.46 5.80
C VAL A 188 21.59 -1.67 4.51
N ILE A 189 21.11 -0.44 4.41
CA ILE A 189 21.32 0.40 3.23
C ILE A 189 22.81 0.71 3.05
N ARG A 190 23.53 1.11 4.11
CA ARG A 190 24.97 1.41 4.03
C ARG A 190 25.79 0.21 3.57
N ARG A 191 25.46 -1.00 4.03
CA ARG A 191 26.17 -2.24 3.62
C ARG A 191 25.97 -2.62 2.16
N ASN A 192 24.90 -2.12 1.51
CA ASN A 192 24.50 -2.50 0.16
C ASN A 192 24.54 -1.34 -0.85
N THR A 193 25.04 -0.18 -0.44
CA THR A 193 25.16 1.02 -1.27
C THR A 193 26.45 1.76 -0.92
N HIS A 194 26.75 2.85 -1.62
CA HIS A 194 27.83 3.77 -1.28
C HIS A 194 27.33 5.00 -0.51
N LEU A 195 26.19 4.86 0.18
CA LEU A 195 25.68 5.88 1.10
C LEU A 195 26.29 5.61 2.46
N ASP A 196 27.19 6.49 2.91
CA ASP A 196 27.81 6.37 4.22
C ASP A 196 27.12 7.35 5.19
N HIS A 197 27.59 8.59 5.20
CA HIS A 197 27.17 9.62 6.16
C HIS A 197 25.92 10.40 5.73
N GLN A 198 25.39 10.16 4.53
CA GLN A 198 24.23 10.88 4.00
C GLN A 198 22.89 10.42 4.61
N LEU A 199 22.84 9.21 5.17
CA LEU A 199 21.61 8.65 5.73
C LEU A 199 21.43 9.02 7.21
N PRO A 200 20.22 9.38 7.64
CA PRO A 200 19.91 9.50 9.07
C PRO A 200 20.01 8.14 9.76
N ASN A 201 20.26 8.15 11.07
CA ASN A 201 20.33 6.91 11.87
C ASN A 201 18.98 6.17 11.89
N ASN A 202 17.87 6.90 11.93
CA ASN A 202 16.54 6.35 11.77
C ASN A 202 15.94 6.82 10.44
N VAL A 203 15.95 5.96 9.42
CA VAL A 203 15.44 6.27 8.07
C VAL A 203 13.92 6.34 7.97
N PHE A 204 13.19 5.96 9.03
CA PHE A 204 11.73 6.14 9.10
C PHE A 204 11.33 7.53 9.62
N GLN A 205 12.29 8.28 10.16
CA GLN A 205 12.05 9.62 10.69
C GLN A 205 12.85 10.64 9.90
N ARG A 206 12.17 11.70 9.46
CA ARG A 206 12.85 12.82 8.84
C ARG A 206 13.61 13.60 9.91
N SER A 207 14.92 13.73 9.74
CA SER A 207 15.76 14.53 10.64
C SER A 207 15.40 16.02 10.50
N ASN A 208 15.06 16.68 11.61
CA ASN A 208 14.82 18.14 11.66
C ASN A 208 16.10 18.94 11.98
N ALA A 209 17.28 18.38 11.71
CA ALA A 209 18.56 19.04 12.04
C ALA A 209 18.73 20.36 11.27
N PRO A 210 19.24 21.44 11.87
CA PRO A 210 19.55 22.67 11.14
C PRO A 210 20.54 22.36 10.00
N GLY A 211 20.12 22.54 8.75
CA GLY A 211 20.90 22.16 7.55
C GLY A 211 20.38 20.92 6.80
N SER A 212 19.40 20.19 7.34
CA SER A 212 18.64 19.21 6.56
C SER A 212 17.79 19.96 5.53
N HIS A 213 18.16 19.86 4.26
CA HIS A 213 17.44 20.53 3.18
C HIS A 213 16.00 20.03 3.18
N SER A 214 15.04 20.93 3.41
CA SER A 214 13.63 20.61 3.26
C SER A 214 13.29 20.51 1.80
N TYR A 215 13.42 19.31 1.23
CA TYR A 215 12.92 19.02 -0.09
C TYR A 215 11.40 18.89 -0.02
N GLN A 216 10.68 19.96 -0.34
CA GLN A 216 9.24 19.87 -0.55
C GLN A 216 8.97 19.14 -1.87
N ALA A 217 7.99 18.24 -1.87
CA ALA A 217 7.48 17.68 -3.10
C ALA A 217 6.96 18.83 -3.98
N VAL A 218 7.60 19.05 -5.13
CA VAL A 218 7.12 20.00 -6.13
C VAL A 218 5.71 19.57 -6.52
N ARG A 219 4.72 20.47 -6.40
CA ARG A 219 3.37 20.26 -6.95
C ARG A 219 3.50 20.18 -8.46
N VAL A 220 3.58 18.97 -9.00
CA VAL A 220 3.43 18.74 -10.44
C VAL A 220 1.94 18.80 -10.73
N HIS A 221 1.46 19.94 -11.25
CA HIS A 221 0.12 19.99 -11.82
C HIS A 221 0.08 19.09 -13.06
N PRO A 222 -0.89 18.17 -13.18
CA PRO A 222 -1.12 17.49 -14.44
C PRO A 222 -1.39 18.56 -15.50
N ARG A 223 -0.66 18.54 -16.62
CA ARG A 223 -1.08 19.32 -17.79
C ARG A 223 -2.52 18.90 -18.11
N ALA A 224 -3.41 19.88 -18.22
CA ALA A 224 -4.77 19.64 -18.65
C ALA A 224 -4.72 18.86 -19.98
N VAL A 225 -5.27 17.65 -19.99
CA VAL A 225 -5.47 16.91 -21.22
C VAL A 225 -6.58 17.66 -21.96
N ASP A 226 -6.20 18.44 -22.98
CA ASP A 226 -7.13 19.11 -23.88
C ASP A 226 -7.96 18.06 -24.62
N ARG A 227 -9.20 17.88 -24.16
CA ARG A 227 -10.15 16.92 -24.73
C ARG A 227 -10.70 17.36 -26.09
N SER A 228 -10.37 18.56 -26.57
CA SER A 228 -10.85 19.10 -27.86
C SER A 228 -10.05 18.59 -29.07
N GLN A 229 -8.88 17.99 -28.87
CA GLN A 229 -8.05 17.43 -29.95
C GLN A 229 -8.15 15.90 -30.02
N ARG A 230 -9.34 15.38 -30.37
CA ARG A 230 -9.45 14.01 -30.89
C ARG A 230 -9.31 14.04 -32.42
N PRO A 231 -8.30 13.39 -33.02
CA PRO A 231 -8.29 13.20 -34.46
C PRO A 231 -9.48 12.31 -34.86
N SER A 232 -10.37 12.85 -35.68
CA SER A 232 -11.38 12.06 -36.39
C SER A 232 -10.68 11.29 -37.51
N THR A 233 -10.24 10.07 -37.24
CA THR A 233 -9.82 9.13 -38.29
C THR A 233 -10.58 7.82 -38.15
N ARG A 234 -11.69 7.71 -38.90
CA ARG A 234 -12.19 6.40 -39.34
C ARG A 234 -11.13 5.80 -40.27
N HIS A 235 -10.21 5.02 -39.72
CA HIS A 235 -9.41 4.09 -40.52
C HIS A 235 -10.06 2.70 -40.41
N ARG A 236 -10.68 2.27 -41.51
CA ARG A 236 -11.07 0.87 -41.73
C ARG A 236 -9.79 0.07 -41.90
N TYR A 237 -9.50 -0.83 -40.96
CA TYR A 237 -8.54 -1.91 -41.18
C TYR A 237 -9.21 -3.01 -42.03
N PRO A 238 -8.51 -3.62 -43.00
CA PRO A 238 -9.03 -4.77 -43.72
C PRO A 238 -9.12 -5.97 -42.77
N VAL A 239 -10.26 -6.67 -42.85
CA VAL A 239 -10.49 -7.94 -42.13
C VAL A 239 -9.64 -9.02 -42.79
N ALA A 240 -8.69 -9.59 -42.04
CA ALA A 240 -8.01 -10.81 -42.48
C ALA A 240 -8.95 -12.02 -42.24
N GLU A 241 -9.20 -12.80 -43.28
CA GLU A 241 -9.97 -14.05 -43.19
C GLU A 241 -9.24 -15.11 -42.34
N PRO A 242 -9.97 -15.95 -41.58
CA PRO A 242 -9.36 -17.00 -40.78
C PRO A 242 -8.96 -18.20 -41.64
N VAL A 243 -7.68 -18.58 -41.59
CA VAL A 243 -7.19 -19.84 -42.14
C VAL A 243 -7.67 -20.98 -41.23
N VAL A 244 -8.59 -21.80 -41.75
CA VAL A 244 -9.06 -23.03 -41.10
C VAL A 244 -8.03 -24.14 -41.35
N ALA A 245 -7.34 -24.60 -40.31
CA ALA A 245 -6.61 -25.86 -40.32
C ALA A 245 -7.31 -26.84 -39.36
N ALA A 246 -7.66 -28.01 -39.90
CA ALA A 246 -8.48 -29.03 -39.26
C ALA A 246 -7.74 -29.78 -38.14
N ALA A 247 -8.45 -29.91 -37.02
CA ALA A 247 -8.43 -30.86 -35.91
C ALA A 247 -7.32 -31.93 -35.81
N GLU A 248 -6.78 -32.09 -34.60
CA GLU A 248 -6.89 -33.35 -33.83
C GLU A 248 -7.20 -33.06 -32.35
N ARG A 249 -8.34 -33.55 -31.87
CA ARG A 249 -8.75 -33.51 -30.46
C ARG A 249 -8.06 -34.64 -29.69
N ARG A 250 -7.16 -34.31 -28.76
CA ARG A 250 -6.84 -35.17 -27.62
C ARG A 250 -7.32 -34.51 -26.33
N ALA A 251 -8.32 -35.12 -25.71
CA ALA A 251 -8.83 -34.71 -24.40
C ALA A 251 -7.72 -34.80 -23.34
N ARG A 252 -7.48 -33.71 -22.63
CA ARG A 252 -6.74 -33.71 -21.35
C ARG A 252 -7.70 -33.24 -20.25
N PRO A 253 -7.89 -34.01 -19.17
CA PRO A 253 -8.82 -33.66 -18.10
C PRO A 253 -8.31 -32.49 -17.25
N SER A 254 -9.25 -31.69 -16.77
CA SER A 254 -9.07 -30.46 -15.98
C SER A 254 -8.46 -30.76 -14.60
N ALA A 255 -7.42 -30.00 -14.26
CA ALA A 255 -6.76 -30.01 -12.95
C ALA A 255 -7.54 -29.17 -11.90
N ASN A 256 -8.86 -29.36 -11.82
CA ASN A 256 -9.74 -28.62 -10.89
C ASN A 256 -10.61 -29.58 -10.04
N ALA A 257 -10.04 -30.70 -9.60
CA ALA A 257 -10.72 -31.69 -8.77
C ALA A 257 -9.76 -32.43 -7.82
N ARG A 258 -8.89 -31.72 -7.10
CA ARG A 258 -8.14 -32.25 -5.94
C ARG A 258 -7.75 -31.12 -4.97
N TYR A 259 -8.73 -30.50 -4.32
CA TYR A 259 -8.47 -29.73 -3.08
C TYR A 259 -9.65 -29.71 -2.09
N VAL A 260 -10.68 -30.54 -2.33
CA VAL A 260 -11.82 -30.73 -1.42
C VAL A 260 -11.89 -32.21 -1.06
N SER A 261 -10.98 -32.70 -0.21
CA SER A 261 -11.17 -33.95 0.57
C SER A 261 -10.16 -34.21 1.70
N VAL A 262 -9.35 -33.23 2.14
CA VAL A 262 -8.33 -33.47 3.20
C VAL A 262 -8.57 -32.66 4.48
N VAL A 263 -9.67 -31.89 4.58
CA VAL A 263 -9.95 -31.06 5.78
C VAL A 263 -11.11 -31.61 6.64
N GLN A 264 -11.68 -32.76 6.29
CA GLN A 264 -12.85 -33.32 7.00
C GLN A 264 -12.58 -34.63 7.76
N GLN A 265 -11.31 -34.95 8.05
CA GLN A 265 -10.93 -36.16 8.79
C GLN A 265 -10.04 -35.92 10.03
N THR A 266 -9.92 -34.69 10.51
CA THR A 266 -9.09 -34.37 11.70
C THR A 266 -9.89 -33.78 12.87
N PHE A 267 -11.22 -33.84 12.84
CA PHE A 267 -12.08 -33.44 13.96
C PHE A 267 -13.12 -34.52 14.29
N GLU A 268 -12.64 -35.72 14.58
CA GLU A 268 -13.37 -36.75 15.34
C GLU A 268 -12.36 -37.82 15.78
N ARG A 269 -11.63 -37.51 16.85
CA ARG A 269 -11.03 -38.45 17.82
C ARG A 269 -10.42 -37.66 18.98
#